data_AF-A0AAU6WIT0-F1
#
_entry.id   AF-A0AAU6WIT0-F1
#
_cell.length_a   1.000
_cell.length_b   1.000
_cell.length_c   1.000
_cell.angle_alpha   90.00
_cell.angle_beta   90.00
_cell.angle_gamma   90.00
#
_symmetry.space_group_name_H-M   'P 1'
#
loop_
_entity.id
_entity.type
_entity.pdbx_description
1 polymer ?
#
loop_
_entity_poly.entity_id
_entity_poly.type
_entity_poly.pdbx_seq_one_letter_code
_entity_poly.pdbx_strand_id
1 'polypeptide(L)'
;MMKLYILLTLVVFQLSCAQTQVDSILEKGFSDHQCNHPEIAISDARKIIANPEATARQKMRAYQLMSGSYSVMGKNRLSLHSSFKAKEIADQLNDTYSSAVSLCSVAECYRRLDLNHEALENYGKALVMLDQLPATYKSLHTKASVFYEIGNARYGENQYRSAAGNYKKSLAILKNLKKDARRAEKEAQDYLLLGGSYLFMKKYDSSEICFKISQNIASAYKNKFIVPYLMESYAKLYDEKKTTGGR
;
A
#
# COMPACT_ATOMS: atom_id res chain seq x y z
N MET A 1 -34.53 -27.53 -27.41
CA MET A 1 -33.74 -26.36 -27.84
C MET A 1 -34.12 -25.10 -27.04
N MET A 2 -35.36 -24.60 -27.12
CA MET A 2 -35.79 -23.36 -26.42
C MET A 2 -35.71 -23.42 -24.87
N LYS A 3 -36.12 -24.52 -24.23
CA LYS A 3 -36.02 -24.70 -22.76
C LYS A 3 -34.57 -24.75 -22.25
N LEU A 4 -33.64 -25.30 -23.03
CA LEU A 4 -32.21 -25.38 -22.68
C LEU A 4 -31.55 -23.99 -22.77
N TYR A 5 -31.95 -23.19 -23.76
CA TYR A 5 -31.47 -21.82 -23.93
C TYR A 5 -31.94 -20.90 -22.80
N ILE A 6 -33.21 -20.99 -22.40
CA ILE A 6 -33.76 -20.23 -21.26
C ILE A 6 -33.03 -20.60 -19.97
N LEU A 7 -32.84 -21.89 -19.68
CA LEU A 7 -32.12 -22.35 -18.50
C LEU A 7 -30.66 -21.86 -18.48
N LEU A 8 -29.98 -21.93 -19.63
CA LEU A 8 -28.60 -21.45 -19.78
C LEU A 8 -28.51 -19.93 -19.55
N THR A 9 -29.43 -19.14 -20.11
CA THR A 9 -29.44 -17.67 -19.90
C THR A 9 -29.73 -17.29 -18.45
N LEU A 10 -30.59 -18.05 -17.75
CA LEU A 10 -30.93 -17.81 -16.35
C LEU A 10 -29.74 -18.10 -15.42
N VAL A 11 -29.01 -19.20 -15.70
CA VAL A 11 -27.79 -19.56 -14.97
C VAL A 11 -26.69 -18.52 -15.20
N VAL A 12 -26.47 -18.07 -16.44
CA VAL A 12 -25.48 -17.04 -16.76
C VAL A 12 -25.81 -15.71 -16.06
N PHE A 13 -27.09 -15.32 -16.04
CA PHE A 13 -27.54 -14.11 -15.36
C PHE A 13 -27.34 -14.19 -13.84
N GLN A 14 -27.71 -15.31 -13.22
CA GLN A 14 -27.50 -15.54 -11.78
C GLN A 14 -26.01 -15.54 -11.42
N LEU A 15 -25.16 -16.16 -12.23
CA LEU A 15 -23.71 -16.12 -12.05
C LEU A 15 -23.21 -14.68 -12.10
N SER A 16 -23.59 -13.90 -13.12
CA SER A 16 -23.17 -12.51 -13.27
C SER A 16 -23.57 -11.64 -12.08
N CYS A 17 -24.76 -11.85 -11.52
CA CYS A 17 -25.25 -11.12 -10.35
C CYS A 17 -24.48 -11.50 -9.06
N ALA A 18 -24.14 -12.78 -8.90
CA ALA A 18 -23.32 -13.23 -7.78
C ALA A 18 -21.90 -12.63 -7.83
N GLN A 19 -21.31 -12.52 -9.02
CA GLN A 19 -19.99 -11.90 -9.19
C GLN A 19 -19.99 -10.41 -8.81
N THR A 20 -20.99 -9.65 -9.25
CA THR A 20 -21.10 -8.22 -8.92
C THR A 20 -21.30 -7.98 -7.43
N GLN A 21 -22.00 -8.89 -6.75
CA GLN A 21 -22.14 -8.83 -5.30
C GLN A 21 -20.80 -9.07 -4.58
N VAL A 22 -20.03 -10.08 -5.00
CA VAL A 22 -18.69 -10.35 -4.42
C VAL A 22 -17.76 -9.16 -4.63
N ASP A 23 -17.75 -8.59 -5.83
CA ASP A 23 -16.91 -7.43 -6.14
C ASP A 23 -17.29 -6.21 -5.28
N SER A 24 -18.59 -5.96 -5.07
CA SER A 24 -19.06 -4.88 -4.19
C SER A 24 -18.59 -5.06 -2.74
N ILE A 25 -18.63 -6.29 -2.21
CA ILE A 25 -18.14 -6.61 -0.87
C ILE A 25 -16.63 -6.35 -0.79
N LEU A 26 -15.86 -6.76 -1.80
CA LEU A 26 -14.42 -6.49 -1.85
C LEU A 26 -14.12 -4.99 -1.90
N GLU A 27 -14.81 -4.22 -2.75
CA GLU A 27 -14.61 -2.77 -2.85
C GLU A 27 -14.92 -2.07 -1.53
N LYS A 28 -16.02 -2.43 -0.85
CA LYS A 28 -16.34 -1.91 0.48
C LYS A 28 -15.29 -2.32 1.53
N GLY A 29 -14.83 -3.56 1.42
CA GLY A 29 -13.73 -4.11 2.20
C GLY A 29 -12.48 -3.24 2.13
N PHE A 30 -11.97 -2.99 0.92
CA PHE A 30 -10.75 -2.22 0.70
C PHE A 30 -10.89 -0.71 0.96
N SER A 31 -12.06 -0.13 0.73
CA SER A 31 -12.26 1.33 0.84
C SER A 31 -12.48 1.82 2.26
N ASP A 32 -13.12 1.01 3.11
CA ASP A 32 -13.54 1.45 4.45
C ASP A 32 -13.24 0.41 5.52
N HIS A 33 -13.80 -0.80 5.37
CA HIS A 33 -13.75 -1.79 6.45
C HIS A 33 -12.31 -2.22 6.80
N GLN A 34 -11.39 -2.29 5.84
CA GLN A 34 -10.02 -2.72 6.12
C GLN A 34 -9.35 -1.89 7.22
N CYS A 35 -9.58 -0.57 7.23
CA CYS A 35 -8.97 0.36 8.18
C CYS A 35 -9.86 0.62 9.40
N ASN A 36 -11.18 0.73 9.19
CA ASN A 36 -12.12 1.16 10.23
C ASN A 36 -12.82 0.00 10.96
N HIS A 37 -13.00 -1.14 10.27
CA HIS A 37 -13.72 -2.31 10.76
C HIS A 37 -13.04 -3.63 10.32
N PRO A 38 -11.76 -3.85 10.69
CA PRO A 38 -10.95 -4.93 10.12
C PRO A 38 -11.53 -6.33 10.39
N GLU A 39 -12.27 -6.52 11.48
CA GLU A 39 -12.96 -7.77 11.79
C GLU A 39 -14.07 -8.09 10.78
N ILE A 40 -14.81 -7.07 10.33
CA ILE A 40 -15.86 -7.22 9.31
C ILE A 40 -15.23 -7.57 7.97
N ALA A 41 -14.17 -6.87 7.58
CA ALA A 41 -13.42 -7.16 6.35
C ALA A 41 -12.88 -8.60 6.34
N ILE A 42 -12.36 -9.09 7.46
CA ILE A 42 -11.89 -10.48 7.60
C ILE A 42 -13.06 -11.47 7.48
N SER A 43 -14.20 -11.19 8.11
CA SER A 43 -15.39 -12.04 8.04
C SER A 43 -15.92 -12.15 6.61
N ASP A 44 -16.03 -11.03 5.90
CA ASP A 44 -16.52 -10.99 4.54
C ASP A 44 -15.54 -11.67 3.56
N ALA A 45 -14.24 -11.45 3.73
CA ALA A 45 -13.24 -12.16 2.94
C ALA A 45 -13.31 -13.68 3.14
N ARG A 46 -13.53 -14.16 4.37
CA ARG A 46 -13.70 -15.60 4.65
C ARG A 46 -14.92 -16.18 3.92
N LYS A 47 -16.03 -15.45 3.86
CA LYS A 47 -17.22 -15.87 3.09
C LYS A 47 -16.91 -15.99 1.60
N ILE A 48 -16.17 -15.04 1.04
CA ILE A 48 -15.77 -15.07 -0.38
C ILE A 48 -14.84 -16.25 -0.66
N ILE A 49 -13.88 -16.52 0.22
CA ILE A 49 -12.96 -17.65 0.08
C ILE A 49 -13.71 -18.99 0.10
N ALA A 50 -14.69 -19.13 0.98
CA ALA A 50 -15.52 -20.33 1.10
C ALA A 50 -16.54 -20.49 -0.05
N ASN A 51 -16.83 -19.43 -0.81
CA ASN A 51 -17.79 -19.46 -1.90
C ASN A 51 -17.23 -20.28 -3.10
N PRO A 52 -17.88 -21.38 -3.52
CA PRO A 52 -17.44 -22.15 -4.68
C PRO A 52 -17.53 -21.34 -5.99
N GLU A 53 -18.50 -20.41 -6.09
CA GLU A 53 -18.73 -19.57 -7.26
C GLU A 53 -17.75 -18.38 -7.36
N ALA A 54 -17.00 -18.08 -6.30
CA ALA A 54 -16.03 -17.00 -6.33
C ALA A 54 -14.83 -17.38 -7.22
N THR A 55 -14.49 -16.49 -8.14
CA THR A 55 -13.35 -16.67 -9.05
C THR A 55 -12.03 -16.73 -8.28
N ALA A 56 -11.01 -17.34 -8.89
CA ALA A 56 -9.66 -17.33 -8.33
C ALA A 56 -9.18 -15.88 -8.05
N ARG A 57 -9.48 -14.93 -8.94
CA ARG A 57 -9.15 -13.51 -8.75
C ARG A 57 -9.86 -12.90 -7.54
N GLN A 58 -11.14 -13.21 -7.31
CA GLN A 58 -11.85 -12.73 -6.12
C GLN A 58 -11.32 -13.36 -4.83
N LYS A 59 -11.02 -14.67 -4.84
CA LYS A 59 -10.40 -15.35 -3.70
C LYS A 59 -9.03 -14.77 -3.37
N MET A 60 -8.22 -14.49 -4.38
CA MET A 60 -6.94 -13.76 -4.22
C MET A 60 -7.16 -12.40 -3.56
N ARG A 61 -8.11 -11.59 -4.08
CA ARG A 61 -8.44 -10.28 -3.50
C ARG A 61 -8.97 -10.39 -2.07
N ALA A 62 -9.74 -11.41 -1.75
CA ALA A 62 -10.22 -11.67 -0.38
C ALA A 62 -9.05 -11.98 0.57
N TYR A 63 -8.08 -12.79 0.15
CA TYR A 63 -6.87 -13.02 0.94
C TYR A 63 -6.02 -11.74 1.10
N GLN A 64 -5.93 -10.88 0.08
CA GLN A 64 -5.28 -9.58 0.18
C GLN A 64 -5.98 -8.68 1.20
N LEU A 65 -7.32 -8.63 1.17
CA LEU A 65 -8.12 -7.88 2.14
C LEU A 65 -7.88 -8.40 3.57
N MET A 66 -7.91 -9.72 3.79
CA MET A 66 -7.58 -10.31 5.08
C MET A 66 -6.18 -9.95 5.55
N SER A 67 -5.19 -10.01 4.66
CA SER A 67 -3.82 -9.63 4.98
C SER A 67 -3.76 -8.17 5.45
N GLY A 68 -4.35 -7.26 4.68
CA GLY A 68 -4.40 -5.84 5.02
C GLY A 68 -5.08 -5.59 6.37
N SER A 69 -6.21 -6.24 6.63
CA SER A 69 -6.91 -6.13 7.92
C SER A 69 -6.11 -6.70 9.09
N TYR A 70 -5.46 -7.86 8.92
CA TYR A 70 -4.58 -8.40 9.96
C TYR A 70 -3.38 -7.50 10.24
N SER A 71 -2.83 -6.86 9.19
CA SER A 71 -1.73 -5.89 9.30
C SER A 71 -2.14 -4.66 10.13
N VAL A 72 -3.32 -4.09 9.87
CA VAL A 72 -3.89 -2.97 10.65
C VAL A 72 -4.05 -3.35 12.13
N MET A 73 -4.45 -4.59 12.42
CA MET A 73 -4.57 -5.10 13.79
C MET A 73 -3.24 -5.50 14.45
N GLY A 74 -2.09 -5.33 13.76
CA GLY A 74 -0.77 -5.76 14.25
C GLY A 74 -0.57 -7.29 14.27
N LYS A 75 -1.48 -8.07 13.69
CA LYS A 75 -1.42 -9.53 13.63
C LYS A 75 -0.53 -10.00 12.47
N ASN A 76 0.74 -9.60 12.50
CA ASN A 76 1.68 -9.71 11.38
C ASN A 76 1.87 -11.14 10.84
N ARG A 77 1.84 -12.17 11.71
CA ARG A 77 1.93 -13.58 11.26
C ARG A 77 0.71 -14.04 10.47
N LEU A 78 -0.49 -13.64 10.88
CA LEU A 78 -1.73 -13.95 10.15
C LEU A 78 -1.82 -13.16 8.84
N SER A 79 -1.32 -11.92 8.85
CA SER A 79 -1.14 -11.11 7.64
C SER A 79 -0.23 -11.84 6.64
N LEU A 80 0.96 -12.25 7.07
CA LEU A 80 1.91 -12.97 6.21
C LEU A 80 1.31 -14.26 5.65
N HIS A 81 0.63 -15.06 6.48
CA HIS A 81 -0.05 -16.27 6.02
C HIS A 81 -1.09 -15.98 4.92
N SER A 82 -1.91 -14.94 5.12
CA SER A 82 -2.93 -14.53 4.15
C SER A 82 -2.30 -13.98 2.86
N SER A 83 -1.23 -13.20 2.96
CA SER A 83 -0.44 -12.71 1.83
C SER A 83 0.16 -13.86 0.99
N PHE A 84 0.67 -14.92 1.62
CA PHE A 84 1.16 -16.09 0.89
C PHE A 84 0.04 -16.82 0.15
N LYS A 85 -1.15 -16.96 0.75
CA LYS A 85 -2.31 -17.54 0.07
C LYS A 85 -2.76 -16.71 -1.14
N ALA A 86 -2.74 -15.38 -1.03
CA ALA A 86 -2.98 -14.52 -2.18
C ALA A 86 -1.91 -14.71 -3.26
N LYS A 87 -0.63 -14.80 -2.88
CA LYS A 87 0.47 -15.03 -3.82
C LYS A 87 0.35 -16.35 -4.57
N GLU A 88 0.05 -17.44 -3.87
CA GLU A 88 -0.15 -18.77 -4.45
C GLU A 88 -1.19 -18.73 -5.58
N ILE A 89 -2.31 -18.04 -5.36
CA ILE A 89 -3.34 -17.86 -6.40
C ILE A 89 -2.84 -16.93 -7.51
N ALA A 90 -2.17 -15.83 -7.19
CA ALA A 90 -1.65 -14.88 -8.18
C ALA A 90 -0.68 -15.55 -9.17
N ASP A 91 0.18 -16.46 -8.68
CA ASP A 91 1.12 -17.22 -9.51
C ASP A 91 0.39 -18.14 -10.51
N GLN A 92 -0.84 -18.57 -10.21
CA GLN A 92 -1.67 -19.39 -11.11
C GLN A 92 -2.48 -18.57 -12.13
N LEU A 93 -2.68 -17.27 -11.88
CA LEU A 93 -3.51 -16.40 -12.73
C LEU A 93 -2.80 -15.92 -14.00
N ASN A 94 -1.48 -16.16 -14.14
CA ASN A 94 -0.65 -15.67 -15.24
C ASN A 94 -0.82 -14.15 -15.49
N ASP A 95 -1.07 -13.38 -14.43
CA ASP A 95 -1.29 -11.94 -14.48
C ASP A 95 -0.13 -11.23 -13.77
N THR A 96 0.80 -10.69 -14.56
CA THR A 96 2.05 -10.06 -14.06
C THR A 96 1.78 -8.98 -13.03
N TYR A 97 0.71 -8.19 -13.19
CA TYR A 97 0.35 -7.16 -12.23
C TYR A 97 -0.06 -7.77 -10.88
N SER A 98 -0.88 -8.82 -10.88
CA SER A 98 -1.34 -9.51 -9.67
C SER A 98 -0.17 -10.18 -8.94
N SER A 99 0.77 -10.78 -9.67
CA SER A 99 2.01 -11.32 -9.09
C SER A 99 2.90 -10.24 -8.49
N ALA A 100 3.01 -9.07 -9.14
CA ALA A 100 3.77 -7.95 -8.58
C ALA A 100 3.13 -7.43 -7.27
N VAL A 101 1.81 -7.27 -7.24
CA VAL A 101 1.09 -6.83 -6.03
C VAL A 101 1.20 -7.85 -4.90
N SER A 102 1.10 -9.15 -5.19
CA SER A 102 1.22 -10.17 -4.14
C SER A 102 2.63 -10.21 -3.53
N LEU A 103 3.67 -10.01 -4.33
CA LEU A 103 5.05 -9.81 -3.84
C LEU A 103 5.16 -8.57 -2.93
N CYS A 104 4.51 -7.46 -3.29
CA CYS A 104 4.48 -6.26 -2.44
C CYS A 104 3.83 -6.52 -1.08
N SER A 105 2.72 -7.25 -1.06
CA SER A 105 2.01 -7.58 0.20
C SER A 105 2.85 -8.50 1.10
N VAL A 106 3.52 -9.51 0.53
CA VAL A 106 4.46 -10.37 1.26
C VAL A 106 5.63 -9.54 1.80
N ALA A 107 6.21 -8.66 0.99
CA ALA A 107 7.30 -7.78 1.39
C ALA A 107 6.93 -6.86 2.55
N GLU A 108 5.72 -6.27 2.52
CA GLU A 108 5.23 -5.42 3.61
C GLU A 108 5.12 -6.21 4.92
N CYS A 109 4.60 -7.45 4.84
CA CYS A 109 4.52 -8.33 6.00
C CYS A 109 5.90 -8.67 6.56
N TYR A 110 6.88 -8.95 5.70
CA TYR A 110 8.26 -9.17 6.14
C TYR A 110 8.86 -7.93 6.82
N ARG A 111 8.66 -6.74 6.25
CA ARG A 111 9.13 -5.49 6.86
C ARG A 111 8.54 -5.26 8.25
N ARG A 112 7.25 -5.58 8.45
CA ARG A 112 6.57 -5.49 9.75
C ARG A 112 6.99 -6.55 10.77
N LEU A 113 7.71 -7.58 10.32
CA LEU A 113 8.33 -8.61 11.14
C LEU A 113 9.84 -8.36 11.31
N ASP A 114 10.34 -7.17 10.91
CA ASP A 114 11.75 -6.79 10.91
C ASP A 114 12.65 -7.69 10.03
N LEU A 115 12.06 -8.44 9.10
CA LEU A 115 12.72 -9.26 8.10
C LEU A 115 13.04 -8.41 6.85
N ASN A 116 13.87 -7.38 7.06
CA ASN A 116 14.11 -6.34 6.04
C ASN A 116 14.80 -6.87 4.78
N HIS A 117 15.69 -7.87 4.90
CA HIS A 117 16.36 -8.46 3.74
C HIS A 117 15.34 -9.10 2.79
N GLU A 118 14.46 -9.95 3.34
CA GLU A 118 13.40 -10.63 2.60
C GLU A 118 12.38 -9.64 2.04
N ALA A 119 12.05 -8.59 2.81
CA ALA A 119 11.20 -7.51 2.31
C ALA A 119 11.79 -6.83 1.07
N LEU A 120 13.06 -6.42 1.15
CA LEU A 120 13.76 -5.74 0.07
C LEU A 120 13.92 -6.63 -1.18
N GLU A 121 14.18 -7.93 -0.99
CA GLU A 121 14.24 -8.90 -2.09
C GLU A 121 12.89 -8.98 -2.83
N ASN A 122 11.78 -9.12 -2.07
CA ASN A 122 10.44 -9.21 -2.65
C ASN A 122 10.01 -7.89 -3.31
N TYR A 123 10.32 -6.74 -2.72
CA TYR A 123 10.10 -5.44 -3.37
C TYR A 123 10.91 -5.29 -4.65
N GLY A 124 12.16 -5.76 -4.68
CA GLY A 124 13.00 -5.77 -5.87
C GLY A 124 12.39 -6.60 -6.99
N LYS A 125 11.93 -7.82 -6.70
CA LYS A 125 11.21 -8.67 -7.66
C LYS A 125 9.94 -8.00 -8.18
N ALA A 126 9.16 -7.37 -7.29
CA ALA A 126 7.96 -6.63 -7.67
C ALA A 126 8.27 -5.46 -8.62
N LEU A 127 9.33 -4.69 -8.37
CA LEU A 127 9.75 -3.60 -9.26
C LEU A 127 10.10 -4.10 -10.66
N VAL A 128 10.84 -5.21 -10.77
CA VAL A 128 11.18 -5.82 -12.08
C VAL A 128 9.92 -6.16 -12.86
N MET A 129 8.91 -6.74 -12.20
CA MET A 129 7.63 -7.06 -12.86
C MET A 129 6.84 -5.80 -13.24
N LEU A 130 6.83 -4.78 -12.37
CA LEU A 130 6.16 -3.50 -12.65
C LEU A 130 6.81 -2.74 -13.81
N ASP A 131 8.11 -2.90 -14.02
CA ASP A 131 8.85 -2.29 -15.13
C ASP A 131 8.52 -2.90 -16.49
N GLN A 132 8.00 -4.13 -16.51
CA GLN A 132 7.54 -4.82 -17.73
C GLN A 132 6.11 -4.44 -18.12
N LEU A 133 5.37 -3.76 -17.24
CA LEU A 133 3.98 -3.41 -17.48
C LEU A 133 3.84 -2.04 -18.17
N PRO A 134 2.78 -1.82 -18.96
CA PRO A 134 2.45 -0.49 -19.47
C PRO A 134 2.32 0.53 -18.32
N ALA A 135 2.71 1.78 -18.58
CA ALA A 135 2.68 2.88 -17.63
C ALA A 135 1.25 3.41 -17.38
N THR A 136 0.41 2.54 -16.83
CA THR A 136 -0.95 2.86 -16.39
C THR A 136 -0.94 3.52 -15.01
N TYR A 137 -2.03 4.19 -14.64
CA TYR A 137 -2.21 4.70 -13.27
C TYR A 137 -1.96 3.61 -12.22
N LYS A 138 -2.46 2.39 -12.45
CA LYS A 138 -2.39 1.27 -11.52
C LYS A 138 -0.94 0.80 -11.28
N SER A 139 -0.19 0.57 -12.35
CA SER A 139 1.21 0.11 -12.26
C SER A 139 2.12 1.19 -11.68
N LEU A 140 1.96 2.44 -12.12
CA LEU A 140 2.74 3.56 -11.59
C LEU A 140 2.43 3.81 -10.10
N HIS A 141 1.17 3.78 -9.69
CA HIS A 141 0.78 3.94 -8.30
C HIS A 141 1.34 2.83 -7.40
N THR A 142 1.31 1.58 -7.85
CA THR A 142 1.96 0.47 -7.13
C THR A 142 3.47 0.68 -7.05
N LYS A 143 4.12 1.06 -8.15
CA LYS A 143 5.58 1.33 -8.19
C LYS A 143 6.01 2.44 -7.24
N ALA A 144 5.23 3.53 -7.14
CA ALA A 144 5.46 4.59 -6.15
C ALA A 144 5.39 4.04 -4.72
N SER A 145 4.33 3.28 -4.40
CA SER A 145 4.17 2.65 -3.09
C SER A 145 5.33 1.69 -2.75
N VAL A 146 5.87 0.95 -3.72
CA VAL A 146 7.04 0.09 -3.50
C VAL A 146 8.28 0.91 -3.16
N PHE A 147 8.56 2.00 -3.87
CA PHE A 147 9.67 2.88 -3.51
C PHE A 147 9.49 3.50 -2.13
N TYR A 148 8.28 3.91 -1.76
CA TYR A 148 7.98 4.38 -0.41
C TYR A 148 8.32 3.33 0.65
N GLU A 149 7.88 2.08 0.48
CA GLU A 149 8.14 1.02 1.46
C GLU A 149 9.61 0.60 1.53
N ILE A 150 10.32 0.58 0.39
CA ILE A 150 11.79 0.43 0.40
C ILE A 150 12.41 1.58 1.19
N GLY A 151 11.92 2.81 1.01
CA GLY A 151 12.32 3.97 1.79
C GLY A 151 12.16 3.72 3.29
N ASN A 152 11.01 3.19 3.72
CA ASN A 152 10.72 2.86 5.12
C ASN A 152 11.66 1.79 5.68
N ALA A 153 11.90 0.72 4.92
CA ALA A 153 12.83 -0.33 5.33
C ALA A 153 14.24 0.25 5.55
N ARG A 154 14.72 1.05 4.59
CA ARG A 154 16.03 1.71 4.68
C ARG A 154 16.10 2.74 5.81
N TYR A 155 15.00 3.43 6.09
CA TYR A 155 14.92 4.36 7.19
C TYR A 155 15.03 3.64 8.55
N GLY A 156 14.32 2.52 8.72
CA GLY A 156 14.40 1.68 9.92
C GLY A 156 15.80 1.09 10.15
N GLU A 157 16.56 0.84 9.06
CA GLU A 157 17.97 0.44 9.11
C GLU A 157 18.95 1.63 9.32
N ASN A 158 18.44 2.84 9.60
CA ASN A 158 19.20 4.10 9.72
C ASN A 158 19.99 4.49 8.46
N GLN A 159 19.63 3.94 7.29
CA GLN A 159 20.23 4.27 6.00
C GLN A 159 19.53 5.48 5.36
N TYR A 160 19.54 6.62 6.06
CA TYR A 160 18.72 7.79 5.72
C TYR A 160 18.97 8.36 4.32
N ARG A 161 20.20 8.28 3.81
CA ARG A 161 20.50 8.69 2.42
C ARG A 161 19.80 7.80 1.40
N SER A 162 19.78 6.49 1.64
CA SER A 162 19.09 5.51 0.80
C SER A 162 17.58 5.67 0.90
N ALA A 163 17.06 5.87 2.11
CA ALA A 163 15.65 6.17 2.35
C ALA A 163 15.19 7.40 1.57
N ALA A 164 15.91 8.53 1.72
CA ALA A 164 15.64 9.77 0.98
C ALA A 164 15.66 9.58 -0.54
N GLY A 165 16.57 8.75 -1.07
CA GLY A 165 16.62 8.41 -2.48
C GLY A 165 15.36 7.70 -2.97
N ASN A 166 14.81 6.78 -2.17
CA ASN A 166 13.61 6.04 -2.51
C ASN A 166 12.33 6.88 -2.36
N TYR A 167 12.21 7.69 -1.30
CA TYR A 167 11.09 8.65 -1.19
C TYR A 167 11.05 9.64 -2.36
N LYS A 168 12.21 10.11 -2.85
CA LYS A 168 12.26 10.94 -4.05
C LYS A 168 11.79 10.22 -5.33
N LYS A 169 12.11 8.93 -5.48
CA LYS A 169 11.62 8.12 -6.61
C LYS A 169 10.10 7.95 -6.56
N SER A 170 9.54 7.71 -5.37
CA SER A 170 8.09 7.67 -5.17
C SER A 170 7.45 9.02 -5.54
N LEU A 171 7.93 10.13 -4.97
CA LEU A 171 7.48 11.49 -5.29
C LEU A 171 7.53 11.81 -6.79
N ALA A 172 8.59 11.40 -7.48
CA ALA A 172 8.73 11.63 -8.92
C ALA A 172 7.61 10.94 -9.72
N ILE A 173 7.21 9.73 -9.32
CA ILE A 173 6.11 9.01 -9.95
C ILE A 173 4.78 9.65 -9.58
N LEU A 174 4.52 9.90 -8.29
CA LEU A 174 3.28 10.51 -7.81
C LEU A 174 2.98 11.83 -8.51
N LYS A 175 4.01 12.65 -8.73
CA LYS A 175 3.88 13.95 -9.41
C LYS A 175 3.31 13.86 -10.83
N ASN A 176 3.57 12.74 -11.52
CA ASN A 176 3.11 12.47 -12.88
C ASN A 176 1.72 11.82 -12.92
N LEU A 177 1.15 11.42 -11.77
CA LEU A 177 -0.21 10.90 -11.70
C LEU A 177 -1.26 12.03 -11.67
N LYS A 178 -2.51 11.71 -12.00
CA LYS A 178 -3.65 12.64 -11.89
C LYS A 178 -3.68 13.24 -10.48
N LYS A 179 -3.82 14.57 -10.40
CA LYS A 179 -4.03 15.28 -9.13
C LYS A 179 -5.38 14.88 -8.53
N ASP A 180 -5.35 14.11 -7.45
CA ASP A 180 -6.50 13.77 -6.63
C ASP A 180 -6.09 13.71 -5.14
N ALA A 181 -7.05 13.51 -4.25
CA ALA A 181 -6.80 13.45 -2.82
C ALA A 181 -5.88 12.29 -2.41
N ARG A 182 -5.96 11.14 -3.11
CA ARG A 182 -5.15 9.95 -2.81
C ARG A 182 -3.68 10.17 -3.14
N ARG A 183 -3.41 10.78 -4.30
CA ARG A 183 -2.05 11.20 -4.69
C ARG A 183 -1.50 12.20 -3.66
N ALA A 184 -2.28 13.22 -3.30
CA ALA A 184 -1.86 14.26 -2.37
C ALA A 184 -1.52 13.70 -0.98
N GLU A 185 -2.33 12.77 -0.47
CA GLU A 185 -2.04 12.07 0.79
C GLU A 185 -0.69 11.36 0.76
N LYS A 186 -0.40 10.60 -0.31
CA LYS A 186 0.88 9.90 -0.48
C LYS A 186 2.05 10.87 -0.62
N GLU A 187 1.89 11.97 -1.37
CA GLU A 187 2.94 12.99 -1.46
C GLU A 187 3.27 13.62 -0.11
N ALA A 188 2.25 13.93 0.70
CA ALA A 188 2.47 14.47 2.04
C ALA A 188 3.27 13.48 2.91
N GLN A 189 2.90 12.19 2.89
CA GLN A 189 3.64 11.14 3.60
C GLN A 189 5.10 11.03 3.12
N ASP A 190 5.33 11.00 1.81
CA ASP A 190 6.69 10.95 1.26
C ASP A 190 7.53 12.17 1.69
N TYR A 191 6.95 13.39 1.65
CA TYR A 191 7.67 14.59 2.08
C TYR A 191 7.95 14.60 3.58
N LEU A 192 7.02 14.13 4.41
CA LEU A 192 7.26 13.96 5.85
C LEU A 192 8.47 13.05 6.10
N LEU A 193 8.51 11.86 5.49
CA LEU A 193 9.60 10.91 5.71
C LEU A 193 10.91 11.31 5.04
N LEU A 194 10.85 12.00 3.90
CA LEU A 194 12.01 12.65 3.29
C LEU A 194 12.58 13.73 4.22
N GLY A 195 11.71 14.53 4.84
CA GLY A 195 12.11 15.51 5.85
C GLY A 195 12.79 14.86 7.04
N GLY A 196 12.20 13.80 7.60
CA GLY A 196 12.79 13.01 8.68
C GLY A 196 14.17 12.44 8.29
N SER A 197 14.32 11.96 7.06
CA SER A 197 15.61 11.47 6.55
C SER A 197 16.66 12.59 6.53
N TYR A 198 16.28 13.79 6.09
CA TYR A 198 17.16 14.95 6.10
C TYR A 198 17.50 15.44 7.51
N LEU A 199 16.55 15.39 8.44
CA LEU A 199 16.77 15.71 9.85
C LEU A 199 17.88 14.85 10.43
N PHE A 200 17.79 13.52 10.27
CA PHE A 200 18.83 12.59 10.74
C PHE A 200 20.16 12.72 10.00
N MET A 201 20.16 13.26 8.78
CA MET A 201 21.37 13.64 8.04
C MET A 201 21.90 15.03 8.43
N LYS A 202 21.33 15.69 9.45
CA LYS A 202 21.65 17.06 9.90
C LYS A 202 21.47 18.13 8.81
N LYS A 203 20.61 17.87 7.82
CA LYS A 203 20.25 18.80 6.75
C LYS A 203 18.98 19.56 7.15
N TYR A 204 19.09 20.38 8.20
CA TYR A 204 17.94 20.97 8.87
C TYR A 204 17.08 21.85 7.97
N ASP A 205 17.67 22.64 7.07
CA ASP A 205 16.88 23.48 6.14
C ASP A 205 16.12 22.65 5.11
N SER A 206 16.75 21.57 4.60
CA SER A 206 16.08 20.64 3.69
C SER A 206 14.94 19.88 4.40
N SER A 207 15.14 19.53 5.67
CA SER A 207 14.11 18.92 6.51
C SER A 207 12.91 19.85 6.68
N GLU A 208 13.16 21.10 7.04
CA GLU A 208 12.11 22.11 7.26
C GLU A 208 11.29 22.37 5.99
N ILE A 209 11.95 22.49 4.84
CA ILE A 209 11.29 22.64 3.54
C ILE A 209 10.36 21.45 3.28
N CYS A 210 10.81 20.23 3.52
CA CYS A 210 10.00 19.03 3.30
C CYS A 210 8.79 18.97 4.23
N PHE A 211 8.97 19.26 5.53
CA PHE A 211 7.86 19.33 6.48
C PHE A 211 6.84 20.40 6.11
N LYS A 212 7.29 21.58 5.65
CA LYS A 212 6.41 22.66 5.18
C LYS A 212 5.61 22.26 3.95
N ILE A 213 6.23 21.58 2.99
CA ILE A 213 5.52 21.05 1.82
C ILE A 213 4.47 20.03 2.25
N SER A 214 4.84 19.06 3.10
CA SER A 214 3.92 18.05 3.63
C SER A 214 2.72 18.70 4.35
N GLN A 215 2.97 19.69 5.21
CA GLN A 215 1.95 20.44 5.92
C GLN A 215 1.00 21.17 4.97
N ASN A 216 1.54 21.87 3.96
CA ASN A 216 0.72 22.60 2.98
C ASN A 216 -0.21 21.66 2.19
N ILE A 217 0.31 20.50 1.78
CA ILE A 217 -0.50 19.48 1.09
C ILE A 217 -1.58 18.95 2.03
N ALA A 218 -1.22 18.60 3.27
CA ALA A 218 -2.16 18.10 4.27
C ALA A 218 -3.29 19.10 4.55
N SER A 219 -2.96 20.38 4.70
CA SER A 219 -3.94 21.45 4.89
C SER A 219 -4.86 21.63 3.69
N ALA A 220 -4.31 21.64 2.46
CA ALA A 220 -5.09 21.81 1.24
C ALA A 220 -6.13 20.68 1.02
N TYR A 221 -5.81 19.46 1.44
CA TYR A 221 -6.67 18.28 1.30
C TYR A 221 -7.40 17.89 2.60
N LYS A 222 -7.33 18.74 3.63
CA LYS A 222 -7.94 18.49 4.96
C LYS A 222 -7.53 17.14 5.57
N ASN A 223 -6.32 16.67 5.28
CA ASN A 223 -5.76 15.44 5.83
C ASN A 223 -5.29 15.70 7.28
N LYS A 224 -6.11 15.29 8.25
CA LYS A 224 -5.81 15.43 9.67
C LYS A 224 -4.91 14.32 10.21
N PHE A 225 -4.82 13.18 9.51
CA PHE A 225 -4.09 12.01 9.99
C PHE A 225 -2.59 12.27 10.14
N ILE A 226 -2.01 13.06 9.22
CA ILE A 226 -0.56 13.33 9.23
C ILE A 226 -0.13 14.41 10.23
N VAL A 227 -1.07 15.18 10.78
CA VAL A 227 -0.78 16.34 11.64
C VAL A 227 0.04 15.99 12.89
N PRO A 228 -0.28 14.95 13.68
CA PRO A 228 0.51 14.59 14.85
C PRO A 228 1.98 14.28 14.51
N TYR A 229 2.22 13.54 13.42
CA TYR A 229 3.57 13.19 12.98
C TYR A 229 4.37 14.40 12.51
N LEU A 230 3.72 15.37 11.86
CA LEU A 230 4.35 16.64 11.50
C LEU A 230 4.74 17.43 12.75
N MET A 231 3.88 17.49 13.75
CA MET A 231 4.16 18.20 15.01
C MET A 231 5.38 17.59 15.73
N GLU A 232 5.43 16.26 15.84
CA GLU A 232 6.59 15.54 16.40
C GLU A 232 7.87 15.82 15.61
N SER A 233 7.77 15.79 14.28
CA SER A 233 8.91 16.03 13.38
C SER A 233 9.47 17.45 13.49
N TYR A 234 8.59 18.45 13.60
CA TYR A 234 9.00 19.84 13.83
C TYR A 234 9.60 20.03 15.22
N ALA A 235 9.01 19.42 16.26
CA ALA A 235 9.55 19.49 17.62
C ALA A 235 11.01 18.98 17.64
N LYS A 236 11.26 17.82 17.04
CA LYS A 236 12.60 17.25 16.93
C LYS A 236 13.56 18.14 16.12
N LEU A 237 13.10 18.69 15.00
CA LEU A 237 13.90 19.59 14.18
C LEU A 237 14.37 20.83 14.95
N TYR A 238 13.48 21.47 15.69
CA TYR A 238 13.82 22.68 16.44
C TYR A 238 14.66 22.41 17.69
N ASP A 239 14.50 21.23 18.31
CA ASP A 239 15.39 20.80 19.39
C ASP A 239 16.84 20.62 18.89
N GLU A 240 17.03 19.92 17.77
CA GLU A 240 18.32 19.72 17.11
C GLU A 240 18.96 21.03 16.62
N LYS A 241 18.17 21.99 16.11
CA LYS A 241 18.67 23.33 15.73
C LYS A 241 19.18 24.12 16.95
N LYS A 242 18.54 24.00 18.12
CA LYS A 242 18.98 24.69 19.34
C LYS A 242 20.29 24.10 19.88
N THR A 243 20.42 22.78 19.89
CA THR A 243 21.63 22.12 20.39
C THR A 243 22.86 22.34 19.51
N THR A 244 22.68 22.56 18.20
CA THR A 244 23.76 22.82 17.24
C THR A 244 24.08 24.30 17.03
N GLY A 245 23.13 25.21 17.21
CA GLY A 245 23.37 26.67 17.11
C GLY A 245 23.96 27.32 18.36
N GLY A 246 24.11 26.56 19.45
CA GLY A 246 24.65 27.03 20.73
C GLY A 246 26.13 26.66 21.00
N ARG A 247 26.90 26.30 19.97
CA ARG A 247 28.34 26.01 20.05
C ARG A 247 29.16 26.97 19.20
#